data_AF-A0A016SBD9-F1
#
_entry.id   AF-A0A016SBD9-F1
#
_cell.length_a   1.000
_cell.length_b   1.000
_cell.length_c   1.000
_cell.angle_alpha   90.00
_cell.angle_beta   90.00
_cell.angle_gamma   90.00
#
_symmetry.space_group_name_H-M   'P 1'
#
loop_
_entity.id
_entity.type
_entity.pdbx_description
1 polymer ?
#
loop_
_entity_poly.entity_id
_entity_poly.type
_entity_poly.pdbx_seq_one_letter_code
_entity_poly.pdbx_strand_id
1 'polypeptide(L)'
;MIALLLMWFGIDLPLVFLGFYFGYRKQPYTHPVRTNQIPRQVPDQPWYLKTVPCTLLAGVLPFGAMFIELFFIFSAIWENQFYYLFGFLFIVCLILVISTAQISIVATYFMLCAENYRWWWKSFFVSGGSAVYVMAYSIFYYNTKLDIEGFVPTVLYFSYSALMAITFWFLTGTIGFYASYAFLRRIYAAVKID
;
A
#
# COMPACT_ATOMS: atom_id res chain seq x y z
N MET A 1 -10.46 29.19 -0.46
CA MET A 1 -9.27 29.40 0.39
C MET A 1 -9.59 29.29 1.88
N ILE A 2 -10.52 30.09 2.44
CA ILE A 2 -10.88 30.00 3.87
C ILE A 2 -11.47 28.61 4.25
N ALA A 3 -12.33 28.03 3.41
CA ALA A 3 -12.86 26.67 3.63
C ALA A 3 -11.77 25.58 3.67
N LEU A 4 -10.73 25.70 2.84
CA LEU A 4 -9.59 24.77 2.83
C LEU A 4 -8.77 24.90 4.13
N LEU A 5 -8.54 26.13 4.58
CA LEU A 5 -7.88 26.38 5.87
C LEU A 5 -8.69 25.80 7.03
N LEU A 6 -10.01 25.98 7.04
CA LEU A 6 -10.88 25.44 8.08
C LEU A 6 -10.92 23.90 8.07
N MET A 7 -10.90 23.26 6.90
CA MET A 7 -10.79 21.79 6.83
C MET A 7 -9.42 21.32 7.35
N TRP A 8 -8.35 22.00 6.99
CA TRP A 8 -7.00 21.63 7.41
C TRP A 8 -6.83 21.75 8.94
N PHE A 9 -7.23 22.89 9.52
CA PHE A 9 -7.13 23.11 10.96
C PHE A 9 -8.22 22.39 11.76
N GLY A 10 -9.43 22.29 11.22
CA GLY A 10 -10.60 21.76 11.92
C GLY A 10 -10.80 20.26 11.83
N ILE A 11 -10.25 19.60 10.80
CA ILE A 11 -10.42 18.15 10.58
C ILE A 11 -9.07 17.44 10.60
N ASP A 12 -8.13 17.85 9.75
CA ASP A 12 -6.87 17.11 9.56
C ASP A 12 -5.97 17.20 10.80
N LEU A 13 -5.75 18.41 11.34
CA LEU A 13 -4.98 18.64 12.57
C LEU A 13 -5.49 17.82 13.77
N PRO A 14 -6.79 17.84 14.13
CA PRO A 14 -7.31 17.01 15.22
C PRO A 14 -7.24 15.51 14.91
N LEU A 15 -7.43 15.07 13.66
CA LEU A 15 -7.25 13.66 13.29
C LEU A 15 -5.81 13.19 13.52
N VAL A 16 -4.82 14.00 13.14
CA VAL A 16 -3.40 13.70 13.35
C VAL A 16 -3.08 13.65 14.84
N PHE A 17 -3.59 14.60 15.63
CA PHE A 17 -3.41 14.59 17.08
C PHE A 17 -4.08 13.39 17.76
N LEU A 18 -5.27 12.99 17.32
CA LEU A 18 -5.94 11.78 17.79
C LEU A 18 -5.11 10.54 17.45
N GLY A 19 -4.64 10.42 16.21
CA GLY A 19 -3.75 9.34 15.78
C GLY A 19 -2.47 9.26 16.62
N PHE A 20 -1.84 10.41 16.87
CA PHE A 20 -0.66 10.52 17.73
C PHE A 20 -0.97 10.09 19.18
N TYR A 21 -2.08 10.54 19.75
CA TYR A 21 -2.47 10.21 21.12
C TYR A 21 -2.67 8.70 21.32
N PHE A 22 -3.36 8.04 20.39
CA PHE A 22 -3.52 6.58 20.42
C PHE A 22 -2.22 5.84 20.14
N GLY A 23 -1.38 6.37 19.23
CA GLY A 23 -0.06 5.81 18.93
C GLY A 23 0.88 5.83 20.13
N TYR A 24 0.95 6.96 20.84
CA TYR A 24 1.84 7.15 21.99
C TYR A 24 1.49 6.25 23.18
N ARG A 25 0.20 5.98 23.38
CA ARG A 25 -0.29 5.12 24.48
C ARG A 25 -0.24 3.62 24.16
N LYS A 26 0.11 3.26 22.92
CA LYS A 26 0.12 1.86 22.50
C LYS A 26 1.34 1.15 23.08
N GLN A 27 1.09 0.10 23.85
CA GLN A 27 2.14 -0.77 24.39
C GLN A 27 2.89 -1.48 23.26
N PRO A 28 4.18 -1.86 23.46
CA PRO A 28 4.94 -2.65 22.50
C PRO A 28 4.21 -3.93 22.10
N TYR A 29 4.28 -4.26 20.82
CA TYR A 29 3.65 -5.47 20.29
C TYR A 29 4.25 -6.73 20.93
N THR A 30 3.46 -7.44 21.74
CA THR A 30 3.87 -8.71 22.36
C THR A 30 3.78 -9.84 21.35
N HIS A 31 4.89 -10.57 21.16
CA HIS A 31 4.94 -11.69 20.24
C HIS A 31 4.58 -12.99 20.98
N PRO A 32 3.80 -13.90 20.36
CA PRO A 32 3.28 -15.10 21.03
C PRO A 32 4.36 -16.14 21.35
N VAL A 33 5.53 -16.07 20.70
CA VAL A 33 6.58 -17.10 20.80
C VAL A 33 7.92 -16.44 21.17
N ARG A 34 8.70 -17.12 22.02
CA ARG A 34 10.08 -16.73 22.30
C ARG A 34 10.96 -17.08 21.09
N THR A 35 11.66 -16.10 20.54
CA THR A 35 12.59 -16.31 19.44
C THR A 35 13.93 -16.83 19.96
N ASN A 36 14.57 -17.73 19.22
CA ASN A 36 15.96 -18.11 19.49
C ASN A 36 16.89 -16.91 19.26
N GLN A 37 17.92 -16.77 20.10
CA GLN A 37 18.89 -15.67 19.99
C GLN A 37 19.80 -15.79 18.77
N ILE A 38 20.05 -17.02 18.30
CA ILE A 38 20.85 -17.28 17.11
C ILE A 38 19.90 -17.43 15.91
N PRO A 39 19.98 -16.55 14.89
CA PRO A 39 19.15 -16.67 13.69
C PRO A 39 19.56 -17.90 12.88
N ARG A 40 18.59 -18.75 12.54
CA ARG A 40 18.80 -19.86 11.60
C ARG A 40 19.18 -19.31 10.23
N GLN A 41 20.03 -20.01 9.49
CA GLN A 41 20.34 -19.66 8.10
C GLN A 41 19.10 -19.86 7.22
N VAL A 42 18.80 -18.88 6.37
CA VAL A 42 17.65 -18.93 5.45
C VAL A 42 18.10 -19.66 4.18
N PRO A 43 17.39 -20.70 3.73
CA PRO A 43 17.72 -21.42 2.51
C PRO A 43 17.52 -20.53 1.27
N ASP A 44 18.17 -20.92 0.17
CA ASP A 44 18.03 -20.24 -1.11
C ASP A 44 16.58 -20.20 -1.58
N GLN A 45 16.10 -19.00 -1.89
CA GLN A 45 14.72 -18.77 -2.24
C GLN A 45 14.52 -18.90 -3.76
N PRO A 46 13.42 -19.51 -4.21
CA PRO A 46 13.08 -19.56 -5.62
C PRO A 46 12.92 -18.13 -6.17
N TRP A 47 13.14 -17.98 -7.48
CA TRP A 47 13.24 -16.67 -8.12
C TRP A 47 12.01 -15.77 -7.90
N TYR A 48 10.80 -16.36 -7.88
CA TYR A 48 9.54 -15.62 -7.71
C TYR A 48 9.30 -15.13 -6.28
N LEU A 49 9.99 -15.70 -5.28
CA LEU A 49 9.95 -15.25 -3.87
C LEU A 49 11.02 -14.19 -3.55
N LYS A 50 11.85 -13.82 -4.52
CA LYS A 50 12.73 -12.66 -4.38
C LYS A 50 11.88 -11.39 -4.31
N THR A 51 12.33 -10.40 -3.54
CA THR A 51 11.54 -9.22 -3.18
C THR A 51 11.00 -8.47 -4.40
N VAL A 52 11.84 -8.22 -5.40
CA VAL A 52 11.47 -7.48 -6.62
C VAL A 52 10.39 -8.20 -7.45
N PRO A 53 10.60 -9.44 -7.93
CA PRO A 53 9.58 -10.13 -8.73
C PRO A 53 8.31 -10.42 -7.93
N CYS A 54 8.42 -10.74 -6.64
CA CYS A 54 7.26 -10.93 -5.77
C CYS A 54 6.42 -9.65 -5.66
N THR A 55 7.08 -8.49 -5.50
CA THR A 55 6.41 -7.19 -5.41
C THR A 55 5.68 -6.82 -6.69
N LEU A 56 6.32 -7.03 -7.85
CA LEU A 56 5.68 -6.77 -9.14
C LEU A 56 4.49 -7.69 -9.37
N LEU A 57 4.66 -9.00 -9.20
CA LEU A 57 3.57 -9.98 -9.37
C LEU A 57 2.39 -9.72 -8.43
N ALA A 58 2.67 -9.38 -7.17
CA ALA A 58 1.66 -9.03 -6.17
C ALA A 58 0.88 -7.75 -6.52
N GLY A 59 1.55 -6.76 -7.11
CA GLY A 59 0.96 -5.46 -7.43
C GLY A 59 -0.07 -5.48 -8.56
N VAL A 60 -0.08 -6.50 -9.42
CA VAL A 60 -0.98 -6.59 -10.59
C VAL A 60 -2.45 -6.68 -10.17
N LEU A 61 -2.76 -7.51 -9.17
CA LEU A 61 -4.14 -7.76 -8.73
C LEU A 61 -4.81 -6.51 -8.12
N PRO A 62 -4.20 -5.81 -7.15
CA PRO A 62 -4.79 -4.59 -6.58
C PRO A 62 -4.86 -3.47 -7.59
N PHE A 63 -3.88 -3.38 -8.50
CA PHE A 63 -3.92 -2.41 -9.60
C PHE A 63 -5.09 -2.69 -10.55
N GLY A 64 -5.33 -3.94 -10.93
CA GLY A 64 -6.47 -4.31 -11.76
C GLY A 64 -7.81 -3.95 -11.14
N ALA A 65 -7.96 -4.15 -9.83
CA ALA A 65 -9.19 -3.82 -9.09
C ALA A 65 -9.51 -2.31 -9.06
N MET A 66 -8.49 -1.46 -9.16
CA MET A 66 -8.64 0.00 -9.10
C MET A 66 -8.44 0.70 -10.44
N PHE A 67 -8.19 -0.04 -11.52
CA PHE A 67 -7.75 0.52 -12.81
C PHE A 67 -8.75 1.54 -13.39
N ILE A 68 -10.04 1.20 -13.36
CA ILE A 68 -11.12 2.06 -13.87
C ILE A 68 -11.21 3.35 -13.04
N GLU A 69 -11.09 3.24 -11.72
CA GLU A 69 -11.14 4.40 -10.83
C GLU A 69 -9.96 5.32 -10.98
N LEU A 70 -8.78 4.74 -11.19
CA LEU A 70 -7.58 5.51 -11.43
C LEU A 70 -7.73 6.36 -12.70
N PHE A 71 -8.34 5.85 -13.77
CA PHE A 71 -8.67 6.66 -14.95
C PHE A 71 -9.58 7.85 -14.60
N PHE A 72 -10.68 7.62 -13.87
CA PHE A 72 -11.60 8.69 -13.49
C PHE A 72 -10.95 9.73 -12.57
N ILE A 73 -10.09 9.31 -11.65
CA ILE A 73 -9.34 10.21 -10.76
C ILE A 73 -8.38 11.09 -11.58
N PHE A 74 -7.65 10.51 -12.53
CA PHE A 74 -6.73 11.27 -13.39
C PHE A 74 -7.49 12.26 -14.27
N SER A 75 -8.59 11.85 -14.92
CA SER A 75 -9.44 12.77 -15.68
C SER A 75 -10.04 13.88 -14.82
N ALA A 76 -10.45 13.58 -13.57
CA ALA A 76 -10.98 14.60 -12.68
C ALA A 76 -9.93 15.63 -12.26
N ILE A 77 -8.71 15.19 -11.96
CA ILE A 77 -7.62 16.08 -11.51
C ILE A 77 -7.07 16.93 -12.66
N TRP A 78 -6.84 16.32 -13.84
CA TRP A 78 -6.11 16.97 -14.93
C TRP A 78 -7.00 17.59 -16.01
N GLU A 79 -8.16 16.99 -16.31
CA GLU A 79 -9.14 17.53 -17.27
C GLU A 79 -10.26 18.34 -16.58
N ASN A 80 -10.15 18.52 -15.25
CA ASN A 80 -11.08 19.28 -14.40
C ASN A 80 -12.55 18.79 -14.52
N GLN A 81 -12.74 17.50 -14.81
CA GLN A 81 -14.05 16.87 -14.88
C GLN A 81 -14.60 16.60 -13.48
N PHE A 82 -15.90 16.81 -13.27
CA PHE A 82 -16.53 16.52 -11.98
C PHE A 82 -16.63 15.01 -11.74
N TYR A 83 -16.00 14.53 -10.66
CA TYR A 83 -16.12 13.14 -10.23
C TYR A 83 -17.44 12.94 -9.45
N TYR A 84 -18.47 12.41 -10.12
CA TYR A 84 -19.82 12.25 -9.55
C TYR A 84 -20.01 10.95 -8.74
N LEU A 85 -19.11 9.98 -8.85
CA LEU A 85 -19.30 8.60 -8.36
C LEU A 85 -18.63 8.34 -7.00
N PHE A 86 -18.74 9.26 -6.04
CA PHE A 86 -18.07 9.14 -4.73
C PHE A 86 -18.41 7.84 -3.96
N GLY A 87 -19.65 7.34 -4.09
CA GLY A 87 -20.05 6.05 -3.50
C GLY A 87 -19.34 4.84 -4.13
N PHE A 88 -19.03 4.88 -5.42
CA PHE A 88 -18.30 3.82 -6.11
C PHE A 88 -16.81 3.82 -5.71
N LEU A 89 -16.20 5.00 -5.59
CA LEU A 89 -14.84 5.16 -5.07
C LEU A 89 -14.67 4.50 -3.69
N PHE A 90 -15.66 4.68 -2.80
CA PHE A 90 -15.64 4.07 -1.48
C PHE A 90 -15.64 2.53 -1.54
N ILE A 91 -16.46 1.94 -2.41
CA ILE A 91 -16.50 0.49 -2.61
C ILE A 91 -15.16 -0.01 -3.16
N VAL A 92 -14.58 0.68 -4.14
CA VAL A 92 -13.28 0.29 -4.70
C VAL A 92 -12.16 0.42 -3.67
N CYS A 93 -12.22 1.43 -2.81
CA CYS A 93 -11.30 1.55 -1.67
C CYS A 93 -11.39 0.34 -0.72
N LEU A 94 -12.60 -0.15 -0.41
CA LEU A 94 -12.78 -1.37 0.39
C LEU A 94 -12.23 -2.60 -0.31
N ILE A 95 -12.51 -2.77 -1.61
CA ILE A 95 -11.97 -3.89 -2.40
C ILE A 95 -10.44 -3.84 -2.40
N LEU A 96 -9.86 -2.65 -2.56
CA LEU A 96 -8.41 -2.44 -2.55
C LEU A 96 -7.79 -2.83 -1.20
N VAL A 97 -8.41 -2.44 -0.08
CA VAL A 97 -7.97 -2.85 1.26
C VAL A 97 -8.00 -4.38 1.41
N ILE A 98 -9.07 -5.03 0.95
CA ILE A 98 -9.21 -6.50 1.03
C ILE A 98 -8.18 -7.19 0.13
N SER A 99 -8.04 -6.77 -1.12
CA SER A 99 -7.10 -7.36 -2.08
C SER A 99 -5.65 -7.20 -1.62
N THR A 100 -5.27 -6.01 -1.14
CA THR A 100 -3.91 -5.77 -0.62
C THR A 100 -3.62 -6.60 0.63
N ALA A 101 -4.58 -6.73 1.54
CA ALA A 101 -4.47 -7.60 2.71
C ALA A 101 -4.31 -9.08 2.31
N GLN A 102 -5.14 -9.57 1.38
CA GLN A 102 -5.10 -10.96 0.93
C GLN A 102 -3.76 -11.32 0.29
N ILE A 103 -3.25 -10.48 -0.61
CA ILE A 103 -1.99 -10.72 -1.30
C ILE A 103 -0.82 -10.70 -0.32
N SER A 104 -0.82 -9.78 0.64
CA SER A 104 0.21 -9.73 1.68
C SER A 104 0.23 -11.01 2.53
N ILE A 105 -0.95 -11.52 2.92
CA ILE A 105 -1.08 -12.78 3.68
C ILE A 105 -0.55 -13.95 2.86
N VAL A 106 -0.97 -14.09 1.60
CA VAL A 106 -0.55 -15.18 0.71
C VAL A 106 0.95 -15.14 0.45
N ALA A 107 1.52 -13.97 0.16
CA ALA A 107 2.96 -13.81 -0.04
C ALA A 107 3.74 -14.18 1.23
N THR A 108 3.26 -13.74 2.40
CA THR A 108 3.87 -14.06 3.69
C THR A 108 3.80 -15.57 3.97
N TYR A 109 2.69 -16.22 3.66
CA TYR A 109 2.53 -17.66 3.79
C TYR A 109 3.54 -18.43 2.93
N PHE A 110 3.67 -18.11 1.65
CA PHE A 110 4.66 -18.76 0.78
C PHE A 110 6.10 -18.52 1.24
N MET A 111 6.41 -17.33 1.78
CA MET A 111 7.73 -17.06 2.38
C MET A 111 8.01 -17.94 3.60
N LEU A 112 7.01 -18.17 4.46
CA LEU A 112 7.13 -19.06 5.61
C LEU A 112 7.31 -20.52 5.19
N CYS A 113 6.58 -20.98 4.16
CA CYS A 113 6.77 -22.31 3.58
C CYS A 113 8.18 -22.50 3.01
N ALA A 114 8.81 -21.43 2.52
CA ALA A 114 10.21 -21.41 2.08
C ALA A 114 11.21 -21.16 3.24
N GLU A 115 10.80 -21.36 4.49
CA GLU A 115 11.59 -21.16 5.72
C GLU A 115 12.18 -19.74 5.87
N ASN A 116 11.61 -18.73 5.22
CA ASN A 116 12.10 -17.36 5.25
C ASN A 116 11.39 -16.55 6.33
N TYR A 117 12.03 -16.38 7.48
CA TYR A 117 11.49 -15.58 8.59
C TYR A 117 11.57 -14.06 8.38
N ARG A 118 12.22 -13.56 7.31
CA ARG A 118 12.38 -12.12 7.04
C ARG A 118 11.15 -11.53 6.35
N TRP A 119 9.97 -11.72 6.95
CA TRP A 119 8.70 -11.29 6.40
C TRP A 119 8.40 -9.80 6.62
N TRP A 120 8.91 -9.19 7.70
CA TRP A 120 8.52 -7.85 8.17
C TRP A 120 8.56 -6.76 7.07
N TRP A 121 9.74 -6.51 6.51
CA TRP A 121 9.89 -5.51 5.45
C TRP A 121 9.35 -6.01 4.12
N LYS A 122 9.44 -7.32 3.86
CA LYS A 122 8.96 -7.90 2.61
C LYS A 122 7.46 -7.77 2.45
N SER A 123 6.66 -7.99 3.50
CA SER A 123 5.20 -7.82 3.42
C SER A 123 4.82 -6.38 3.09
N PHE A 124 5.56 -5.40 3.63
CA PHE A 124 5.36 -3.98 3.32
C PHE A 124 5.70 -3.66 1.86
N PHE A 125 6.84 -4.15 1.35
CA PHE A 125 7.22 -3.89 -0.04
C PHE A 125 6.29 -4.61 -1.03
N VAL A 126 5.91 -5.86 -0.75
CA VAL A 126 5.09 -6.68 -1.63
C VAL A 126 3.68 -6.11 -1.80
N SER A 127 3.02 -5.65 -0.73
CA SER A 127 1.69 -5.04 -0.84
C SER A 127 1.72 -3.65 -1.46
N GLY A 128 2.84 -2.93 -1.35
CA GLY A 128 3.08 -1.63 -1.98
C GLY A 128 3.32 -1.67 -3.49
N GLY A 129 3.54 -2.86 -4.08
CA GLY A 129 3.90 -3.02 -5.48
C GLY A 129 2.91 -2.43 -6.49
N SER A 130 1.63 -2.30 -6.12
CA SER A 130 0.60 -1.66 -6.95
C SER A 130 0.94 -0.19 -7.28
N ALA A 131 1.67 0.51 -6.41
CA ALA A 131 2.09 1.89 -6.64
C ALA A 131 3.07 2.05 -7.82
N VAL A 132 3.86 1.01 -8.13
CA VAL A 132 4.70 1.00 -9.35
C VAL A 132 3.83 1.06 -10.60
N TYR A 133 2.72 0.34 -10.60
CA TYR A 133 1.77 0.34 -11.71
C TYR A 133 1.00 1.67 -11.81
N VAL A 134 0.68 2.30 -10.68
CA VAL A 134 0.12 3.67 -10.67
C VAL A 134 1.08 4.66 -11.32
N MET A 135 2.38 4.59 -10.99
CA MET A 135 3.39 5.43 -11.61
C MET A 135 3.53 5.16 -13.11
N ALA A 136 3.60 3.89 -13.51
CA ALA A 136 3.65 3.51 -14.92
C ALA A 136 2.43 4.02 -15.71
N TYR A 137 1.24 3.94 -15.11
CA TYR A 137 0.02 4.47 -15.69
C TYR A 137 0.07 5.99 -15.84
N SER A 138 0.60 6.72 -14.85
CA SER A 138 0.75 8.18 -14.95
C SER A 138 1.61 8.61 -16.15
N ILE A 139 2.66 7.84 -16.47
CA ILE A 139 3.51 8.06 -17.65
C ILE A 139 2.71 7.77 -18.93
N PHE A 140 1.95 6.66 -18.96
CA PHE A 140 1.10 6.32 -20.10
C PHE A 140 0.02 7.39 -20.36
N TYR A 141 -0.63 7.88 -19.30
CA TYR A 141 -1.67 8.91 -19.38
C TYR A 141 -1.11 10.23 -19.90
N TYR A 142 0.10 10.63 -19.44
CA TYR A 142 0.80 11.81 -19.96
C TYR A 142 1.01 11.76 -21.47
N ASN A 143 1.46 10.62 -22.01
CA ASN A 143 1.79 10.50 -23.44
C ASN A 143 0.58 10.33 -24.36
N THR A 144 -0.57 9.89 -23.85
CA THR A 144 -1.72 9.50 -24.69
C THR A 144 -2.92 10.43 -24.58
N LYS A 145 -3.06 11.16 -23.48
CA LYS A 145 -4.25 11.96 -23.17
C LYS A 145 -3.96 13.43 -22.91
N LEU A 146 -2.73 13.77 -22.50
CA LEU A 146 -2.39 15.12 -22.08
C LEU A 146 -1.54 15.83 -23.13
N ASP A 147 -2.12 16.83 -23.79
CA ASP A 147 -1.39 17.80 -24.63
C ASP A 147 -0.86 18.95 -23.75
N ILE A 148 0.09 18.63 -22.88
CA ILE A 148 0.78 19.62 -22.05
C ILE A 148 2.03 20.11 -22.78
N GLU A 149 2.01 21.37 -23.23
CA GLU A 149 3.19 22.04 -23.78
C GLU A 149 3.92 22.86 -22.71
N GLY A 150 5.22 22.59 -22.54
CA GLY A 150 6.12 23.37 -21.68
C GLY A 150 6.73 22.60 -20.52
N PHE A 151 7.97 22.96 -20.17
CA PHE A 151 8.76 22.25 -19.16
C PHE A 151 8.18 22.31 -17.74
N VAL A 152 7.69 23.49 -17.33
CA VAL A 152 7.19 23.70 -15.95
C VAL A 152 5.93 22.87 -15.66
N PRO A 153 4.89 22.87 -16.52
CA PRO A 153 3.74 21.99 -16.34
C PRO A 153 4.08 20.50 -16.32
N THR A 154 5.03 20.03 -17.15
CA THR A 154 5.48 18.64 -17.14
C THR A 154 6.10 18.24 -15.80
N VAL A 155 6.99 19.08 -15.26
CA VAL A 155 7.61 18.83 -13.94
C VAL A 155 6.55 18.81 -12.85
N LEU A 156 5.59 19.73 -12.87
CA LEU A 156 4.48 19.74 -11.91
C LEU A 156 3.67 18.45 -12.00
N TYR A 157 3.27 18.02 -13.19
CA TYR A 157 2.52 16.78 -13.40
C TYR A 157 3.23 15.56 -12.80
N PHE A 158 4.52 15.39 -13.09
CA PHE A 158 5.28 14.26 -12.57
C PHE A 158 5.50 14.36 -11.06
N SER A 159 5.69 15.57 -10.52
CA SER A 159 5.87 15.76 -9.08
C SER A 159 4.60 15.40 -8.28
N TYR A 160 3.42 15.85 -8.73
CA TYR A 160 2.14 15.50 -8.11
C TYR A 160 1.81 14.01 -8.28
N SER A 161 2.03 13.46 -9.48
CA SER A 161 1.85 12.02 -9.73
C SER A 161 2.77 11.17 -8.86
N ALA A 162 4.01 11.61 -8.63
CA ALA A 162 4.95 10.94 -7.74
C ALA A 162 4.51 10.99 -6.27
N LEU A 163 4.07 12.14 -5.79
CA LEU A 163 3.53 12.26 -4.44
C LEU A 163 2.32 11.33 -4.24
N MET A 164 1.42 11.26 -5.22
CA MET A 164 0.27 10.35 -5.17
C MET A 164 0.70 8.87 -5.16
N ALA A 165 1.67 8.47 -5.96
CA ALA A 165 2.17 7.10 -5.95
C ALA A 165 2.86 6.75 -4.63
N ILE A 166 3.62 7.67 -4.04
CA ILE A 166 4.31 7.46 -2.75
C ILE A 166 3.31 7.33 -1.61
N THR A 167 2.31 8.20 -1.53
CA THR A 167 1.26 8.09 -0.48
C THR A 167 0.48 6.79 -0.64
N PHE A 168 0.17 6.41 -1.88
CA PHE A 168 -0.46 5.14 -2.18
C PHE A 168 0.40 3.92 -1.79
N TRP A 169 1.72 3.99 -2.01
CA TRP A 169 2.68 2.97 -1.55
C TRP A 169 2.62 2.81 -0.02
N PHE A 170 2.67 3.90 0.74
CA PHE A 170 2.61 3.83 2.19
C PHE A 170 1.26 3.29 2.69
N LEU A 171 0.16 3.70 2.07
CA LEU A 171 -1.18 3.22 2.42
C LEU A 171 -1.29 1.70 2.24
N THR A 172 -1.00 1.21 1.03
CA THR A 172 -1.09 -0.23 0.70
C THR A 172 -0.02 -1.06 1.43
N GLY A 173 1.17 -0.51 1.62
CA GLY A 173 2.25 -1.09 2.42
C GLY A 173 1.86 -1.32 3.89
N THR A 174 1.26 -0.31 4.53
CA THR A 174 0.84 -0.41 5.94
C THR A 174 -0.32 -1.39 6.12
N ILE A 175 -1.32 -1.37 5.24
CA ILE A 175 -2.44 -2.33 5.27
C ILE A 175 -1.90 -3.76 5.17
N GLY A 176 -1.03 -4.04 4.20
CA GLY A 176 -0.43 -5.37 4.02
C GLY A 176 0.39 -5.81 5.22
N PHE A 177 1.20 -4.91 5.79
CA PHE A 177 1.99 -5.20 6.99
C PHE A 177 1.11 -5.62 8.17
N TYR A 178 0.05 -4.85 8.47
CA TYR A 178 -0.86 -5.17 9.58
C TYR A 178 -1.65 -6.47 9.34
N ALA A 179 -2.06 -6.73 8.10
CA ALA A 179 -2.73 -7.97 7.73
C ALA A 179 -1.82 -9.19 7.94
N SER A 180 -0.57 -9.14 7.47
CA SER A 180 0.42 -10.18 7.67
C SER A 180 0.76 -10.39 9.15
N TYR A 181 0.90 -9.30 9.92
CA TYR A 181 1.14 -9.37 11.36
C TYR A 181 0.00 -10.08 12.10
N ALA A 182 -1.25 -9.72 11.80
CA ALA A 182 -2.42 -10.35 12.40
C ALA A 182 -2.53 -11.84 12.04
N PHE A 183 -2.23 -12.18 10.79
CA PHE A 183 -2.18 -13.56 10.30
C PHE A 183 -1.12 -14.40 11.04
N LEU A 184 0.11 -13.89 11.15
CA LEU A 184 1.19 -14.56 11.85
C LEU A 184 0.89 -14.79 13.32
N ARG A 185 0.32 -13.80 13.99
CA ARG A 185 -0.08 -13.94 15.39
C ARG A 185 -1.11 -15.05 15.58
N ARG A 186 -2.05 -15.22 14.63
CA ARG A 186 -3.04 -16.31 14.68
C ARG A 186 -2.40 -17.68 14.46
N ILE A 187 -1.51 -17.82 13.47
CA ILE A 187 -0.83 -19.10 13.21
C ILE A 187 0.03 -19.49 14.41
N TYR A 188 0.90 -18.60 14.87
CA TYR A 188 1.81 -18.92 15.96
C TYR A 188 1.11 -19.10 17.32
N ALA A 189 -0.07 -18.53 17.52
CA ALA A 189 -0.88 -18.81 18.72
C ALA A 189 -1.60 -20.17 18.66
N ALA A 190 -1.87 -20.69 17.46
CA ALA A 190 -2.54 -21.98 17.27
C ALA A 190 -1.57 -23.17 17.37
N VAL A 191 -0.28 -22.95 17.14
CA VAL A 191 0.76 -23.97 17.33
C VAL A 191 0.92 -24.23 18.82
N LYS A 192 0.36 -25.35 19.29
CA LYS A 192 0.67 -25.88 20.63
C LYS A 192 2.12 -26.33 20.64
N ILE A 193 2.90 -25.75 21.54
CA ILE A 193 4.25 -26.22 21.86
C ILE A 193 4.03 -27.35 22.89
N ASP A 194 3.80 -28.57 22.39
CA ASP A 194 4.01 -29.79 23.18
C ASP A 194 5.48 -30.20 23.06
#